data_AF-A0A657B219-F1
#
_entry.id   AF-A0A657B219-F1
#
_cell.length_a   1.000
_cell.length_b   1.000
_cell.length_c   1.000
_cell.angle_alpha   90.00
_cell.angle_beta   90.00
_cell.angle_gamma   90.00
#
_symmetry.space_group_name_H-M   'P 1'
#
loop_
_entity.id
_entity.type
_entity.pdbx_description
1 polymer ?
#
loop_
_entity_poly.entity_id
_entity_poly.type
_entity_poly.pdbx_seq_one_letter_code
_entity_poly.pdbx_strand_id
1 'polypeptide(L)'
;MSEARRIIMNDGLLLDVSAGQNHLIELRKHLYPDVKIKKRVEKTPISNEDFELLEDQRVSYTFTLNSKDAILDLITMTPHVWRAQRSEIERTAELRSLSLSCDVYVASYKPKNHINGN
;
A
#
# COMPACT_ATOMS: atom_id res chain seq x y z
N MET A 1 9.13 1.69 -13.79
CA MET A 1 8.08 1.65 -14.84
C MET A 1 8.62 1.15 -16.17
N SER A 2 9.86 1.49 -16.58
CA SER A 2 10.47 0.95 -17.80
C SER A 2 10.46 -0.59 -17.88
N GLU A 3 10.78 -1.30 -16.79
CA GLU A 3 10.67 -2.77 -16.79
C GLU A 3 9.24 -3.28 -16.96
N ALA A 4 8.25 -2.64 -16.32
CA ALA A 4 6.84 -2.99 -16.50
C ALA A 4 6.42 -2.77 -17.96
N ARG A 5 6.91 -1.70 -18.60
CA ARG A 5 6.65 -1.44 -20.02
C ARG A 5 7.30 -2.47 -20.94
N ARG A 6 8.50 -2.95 -20.62
CA ARG A 6 9.22 -3.96 -21.40
C ARG A 6 8.51 -5.32 -21.44
N ILE A 7 7.82 -5.68 -20.37
CA ILE A 7 7.23 -7.03 -20.21
C ILE A 7 5.72 -7.09 -20.49
N ILE A 8 5.01 -5.96 -20.43
CA ILE A 8 3.56 -5.93 -20.64
C ILE A 8 3.22 -6.02 -22.14
N MET A 9 2.20 -6.82 -22.48
CA MET A 9 1.69 -6.90 -23.86
C MET A 9 1.00 -5.60 -24.26
N ASN A 10 0.88 -5.34 -25.56
CA ASN A 10 0.27 -4.09 -26.06
C ASN A 10 -1.21 -3.92 -25.68
N ASP A 11 -1.93 -5.02 -25.45
CA ASP A 11 -3.30 -5.08 -24.94
C ASP A 11 -3.37 -5.40 -23.43
N GLY A 12 -2.23 -5.42 -22.75
CA GLY A 12 -2.13 -5.73 -21.33
C GLY A 12 -2.60 -4.59 -20.43
N LEU A 13 -2.91 -4.95 -19.18
CA LEU A 13 -3.31 -4.01 -18.14
C LEU A 13 -2.28 -3.99 -17.01
N LEU A 14 -1.85 -2.80 -16.61
CA LEU A 14 -1.05 -2.60 -15.40
C LEU A 14 -1.97 -2.15 -14.26
N LEU A 15 -2.00 -2.90 -13.16
CA LEU A 15 -2.66 -2.51 -11.92
C LEU A 15 -1.61 -2.07 -10.89
N ASP A 16 -1.62 -0.78 -10.51
CA ASP A 16 -0.88 -0.28 -9.34
C ASP A 16 -1.80 -0.27 -8.12
N VAL A 17 -1.41 -1.00 -7.08
CA VAL A 17 -2.07 -0.98 -5.78
C VAL A 17 -1.09 -0.44 -4.76
N SER A 18 -1.46 0.66 -4.12
CA SER A 18 -0.56 1.33 -3.19
C SER A 18 -1.26 1.76 -1.91
N ALA A 19 -0.59 1.56 -0.78
CA ALA A 19 -1.11 1.95 0.53
C ALA A 19 -1.29 3.47 0.63
N GLY A 20 -2.51 3.88 1.00
CA GLY A 20 -2.87 5.27 1.28
C GLY A 20 -2.28 5.77 2.60
N GLN A 21 -2.57 7.04 2.91
CA GLN A 21 -2.03 7.69 4.11
C GLN A 21 -2.53 7.05 5.40
N ASN A 22 -3.77 6.53 5.39
CA ASN A 22 -4.43 5.97 6.57
C ASN A 22 -4.29 4.45 6.66
N HIS A 23 -3.53 3.83 5.75
CA HIS A 23 -3.37 2.38 5.72
C HIS A 23 -2.68 1.91 7.02
N LEU A 24 -3.35 1.04 7.77
CA LEU A 24 -2.90 0.49 9.05
C LEU A 24 -2.47 1.58 10.05
N ILE A 25 -3.16 2.73 10.05
CA ILE A 25 -2.80 3.85 10.92
C ILE A 25 -2.90 3.48 12.41
N GLU A 26 -3.84 2.62 12.77
CA GLU A 26 -4.02 2.12 14.13
C GLU A 26 -2.82 1.28 14.56
N LEU A 27 -2.37 0.35 13.70
CA LEU A 27 -1.16 -0.43 13.95
C LEU A 27 0.05 0.48 14.21
N ARG A 28 0.20 1.55 13.41
CA ARG A 28 1.30 2.52 13.60
C ARG A 28 1.21 3.25 14.93
N LYS A 29 0.02 3.57 15.43
CA LYS A 29 -0.18 4.19 16.75
C LYS A 29 0.24 3.29 17.90
N HIS A 30 0.11 1.97 17.73
CA HIS A 30 0.61 1.00 18.70
C HIS A 30 2.13 0.82 18.63
N LEU A 31 2.72 0.89 17.43
CA LEU A 31 4.14 0.62 17.21
C LEU A 31 5.07 1.83 17.41
N TYR A 32 4.53 3.06 17.38
CA TYR A 32 5.32 4.28 17.49
C TYR A 32 4.66 5.29 18.45
N PRO A 33 5.39 5.80 19.46
CA PRO A 33 4.86 6.79 20.40
C PRO A 33 4.50 8.11 19.71
N ASP A 34 5.31 8.54 18.75
CA ASP A 34 4.99 9.64 17.84
C ASP A 34 4.78 9.06 16.45
N VAL A 35 3.51 8.90 16.05
CA VAL A 35 3.19 8.65 14.64
C VAL A 35 3.50 9.94 13.88
N LYS A 36 4.77 10.09 13.45
CA LYS A 36 5.12 11.04 12.41
C LYS A 36 4.43 10.55 11.15
N ILE A 37 3.18 10.96 10.97
CA ILE A 37 2.49 10.93 9.70
C ILE A 37 3.26 11.92 8.84
N LYS A 38 4.39 11.48 8.28
CA LYS A 38 4.91 12.11 7.07
C LYS A 38 3.70 12.11 6.15
N LYS A 39 3.19 13.30 5.81
CA LYS A 39 2.18 13.46 4.76
C LYS A 39 2.75 12.70 3.58
N ARG A 40 2.26 11.48 3.38
CA ARG A 40 2.57 10.73 2.18
C ARG A 40 1.85 11.56 1.15
N VAL A 41 2.61 12.21 0.25
CA VAL A 41 2.00 12.85 -0.91
C VAL A 41 1.11 11.77 -1.50
N GLU A 42 -0.19 12.06 -1.60
CA GLU A 42 -1.12 11.14 -2.26
C GLU A 42 -0.47 10.79 -3.60
N LYS A 43 -0.26 9.50 -3.84
CA LYS A 43 0.41 9.08 -5.07
C LYS A 43 -0.47 9.58 -6.21
N THR A 44 -0.02 10.62 -6.90
CA THR A 44 -0.64 11.03 -8.15
C THR A 44 -0.53 9.85 -9.09
N PRO A 45 -1.62 9.52 -9.82
CA PRO A 45 -1.55 8.49 -10.86
C PRO A 45 -0.35 8.72 -11.77
N ILE A 46 0.25 7.62 -12.20
CA ILE A 46 1.46 7.63 -13.01
C ILE A 46 1.08 8.13 -14.40
N SER A 47 1.17 9.44 -14.61
CA SER A 47 1.16 10.02 -15.95
C SER A 47 2.60 10.06 -16.44
N ASN A 48 2.97 9.10 -17.28
CA ASN A 48 4.27 9.09 -17.95
C ASN A 48 4.11 8.80 -19.46
N GLU A 49 5.21 8.79 -20.19
CA GLU A 49 5.22 8.57 -21.65
C GLU A 49 4.83 7.13 -22.04
N ASP A 50 4.97 6.17 -21.12
CA ASP A 50 4.76 4.74 -21.38
C ASP A 50 3.33 4.26 -21.14
N PHE A 51 2.58 4.93 -20.26
CA PHE A 51 1.28 4.47 -19.76
C PHE A 51 0.22 5.57 -19.81
N GLU A 52 -1.01 5.17 -20.10
CA GLU A 52 -2.20 5.99 -20.03
C GLU A 52 -3.09 5.47 -18.89
N LEU A 53 -3.48 6.36 -17.97
CA LEU A 53 -4.42 6.04 -16.90
C LEU A 53 -5.79 5.76 -17.51
N LEU A 54 -6.37 4.62 -17.16
CA LEU A 54 -7.74 4.26 -17.53
C LEU A 54 -8.73 4.67 -16.44
N GLU A 55 -8.45 4.25 -15.22
CA GLU A 55 -9.30 4.50 -14.05
C GLU A 55 -8.45 4.44 -12.79
N ASP A 56 -8.79 5.28 -11.81
CA ASP A 56 -8.31 5.17 -10.44
C ASP A 56 -9.47 5.21 -9.44
N GLN A 57 -9.25 4.53 -8.31
CA GLN A 57 -10.18 4.57 -7.19
C GLN A 57 -9.45 4.41 -5.86
N ARG A 58 -10.03 4.98 -4.81
CA ARG A 58 -9.62 4.75 -3.44
C ARG A 58 -10.53 3.68 -2.82
N VAL A 59 -9.93 2.60 -2.34
CA VAL A 59 -10.62 1.54 -1.61
C VAL A 59 -10.29 1.68 -0.13
N SER A 60 -11.33 1.90 0.68
CA SER A 60 -11.18 2.06 2.13
C SER A 60 -12.24 1.26 2.87
N TYR A 61 -11.80 0.44 3.82
CA TYR A 61 -12.68 -0.33 4.70
C TYR A 61 -11.97 -0.65 6.02
N THR A 62 -12.76 -1.01 7.02
CA THR A 62 -12.24 -1.49 8.31
C THR A 62 -12.28 -3.01 8.38
N PHE A 63 -11.33 -3.59 9.10
CA PHE A 63 -11.30 -5.01 9.40
C PHE A 63 -10.72 -5.23 10.79
N THR A 64 -11.01 -6.38 11.39
CA THR A 64 -10.57 -6.69 12.76
C THR A 64 -9.82 -8.01 12.76
N LEU A 65 -8.60 -7.97 13.31
CA LEU A 65 -7.86 -9.19 13.65
C LEU A 65 -8.31 -9.64 15.04
N ASN A 66 -8.61 -10.92 15.20
CA ASN A 66 -9.19 -11.48 16.44
C ASN A 66 -8.27 -12.48 17.15
N SER A 67 -6.98 -12.46 16.83
CA SER A 67 -5.98 -13.27 17.52
C SER A 67 -4.64 -12.55 17.58
N LYS A 68 -3.89 -12.85 18.63
CA LYS A 68 -2.49 -12.44 18.80
C LYS A 68 -1.63 -12.87 17.62
N ASP A 69 -1.80 -14.11 17.15
CA ASP A 69 -1.02 -14.65 16.03
C ASP A 69 -1.26 -13.85 14.74
N ALA A 70 -2.51 -13.51 14.42
CA ALA A 70 -2.82 -12.70 13.23
C ALA A 70 -2.24 -11.29 13.31
N ILE A 71 -2.19 -10.70 14.52
CA ILE A 71 -1.58 -9.38 14.74
C ILE A 71 -0.07 -9.45 14.56
N LEU A 72 0.57 -10.50 15.10
CA LEU A 72 2.00 -10.73 14.94
C LEU A 72 2.36 -10.98 13.46
N ASP A 73 1.59 -11.80 12.76
CA ASP A 73 1.74 -12.05 11.32
C ASP A 73 1.70 -10.74 10.53
N LEU A 74 0.70 -9.88 10.79
CA LEU A 74 0.61 -8.59 10.12
C LEU A 74 1.83 -7.70 10.42
N ILE A 75 2.29 -7.63 11.67
CA ILE A 75 3.47 -6.84 12.02
C ILE A 75 4.68 -7.34 11.24
N THR A 76 4.92 -8.65 11.22
CA THR A 76 6.10 -9.28 10.59
C THR A 76 6.10 -9.19 9.07
N MET A 77 4.91 -9.13 8.44
CA MET A 77 4.77 -8.93 6.99
C MET A 77 4.93 -7.48 6.54
N THR A 78 4.99 -6.53 7.48
CA THR A 78 5.12 -5.10 7.16
C THR A 78 6.53 -4.58 7.46
N PRO A 79 6.93 -3.47 6.82
CA PRO A 79 8.19 -2.80 7.16
C PRO A 79 8.32 -2.28 8.58
N HIS A 80 7.29 -2.43 9.41
CA HIS A 80 7.32 -2.00 10.79
C HIS A 80 8.14 -2.93 11.69
N VAL A 81 8.24 -4.23 11.38
CA VAL A 81 8.95 -5.20 12.25
C VAL A 81 10.43 -4.85 12.45
N TRP A 82 11.09 -4.23 11.47
CA TRP A 82 12.48 -3.78 11.59
C TRP A 82 12.65 -2.31 11.98
N ARG A 83 11.55 -1.56 12.10
CA ARG A 83 11.57 -0.11 12.40
C ARG A 83 11.05 0.25 13.79
N ALA A 84 10.10 -0.54 14.31
CA ALA A 84 9.51 -0.30 15.62
C ALA A 84 10.43 -0.82 16.73
N GLN A 85 10.29 -0.28 17.94
CA GLN A 85 11.00 -0.80 19.10
C GLN A 85 10.44 -2.19 19.45
N ARG A 86 11.33 -3.10 19.85
CA ARG A 86 10.97 -4.48 20.19
C ARG A 86 9.88 -4.55 21.26
N SER A 87 9.96 -3.71 22.29
CA SER A 87 8.95 -3.62 23.35
C SER A 87 7.57 -3.23 22.82
N GLU A 88 7.49 -2.33 21.85
CA GLU A 88 6.21 -1.93 21.24
C GLU A 88 5.65 -3.03 20.34
N ILE A 89 6.50 -3.77 19.62
CA ILE A 89 6.10 -4.95 18.85
C ILE A 89 5.52 -6.01 19.78
N GLU A 90 6.24 -6.38 20.83
CA GLU A 90 5.82 -7.39 21.80
C GLU A 90 4.50 -6.98 22.46
N ARG A 91 4.40 -5.75 22.95
CA ARG A 91 3.17 -5.20 23.54
C ARG A 91 1.98 -5.23 22.58
N THR A 92 2.20 -4.86 21.32
CA THR A 92 1.13 -4.84 20.30
C THR A 92 0.69 -6.26 19.93
N ALA A 93 1.64 -7.20 19.84
CA ALA A 93 1.35 -8.60 19.58
C ALA A 93 0.53 -9.25 20.71
N GLU A 94 0.62 -8.80 21.96
CA GLU A 94 -0.20 -9.32 23.07
C GLU A 94 -1.70 -8.94 22.97
N LEU A 95 -2.08 -8.06 22.05
CA LEU A 95 -3.49 -7.72 21.84
C LEU A 95 -4.29 -8.96 21.40
N ARG A 96 -5.50 -9.11 21.92
CA ARG A 96 -6.43 -10.18 21.52
C ARG A 96 -7.29 -9.81 20.33
N SER A 97 -7.46 -8.52 20.11
CA SER A 97 -8.21 -7.97 18.99
C SER A 97 -7.64 -6.61 18.61
N LEU A 98 -7.57 -6.33 17.31
CA LEU A 98 -7.13 -5.05 16.79
C LEU A 98 -7.94 -4.70 15.54
N SER A 99 -8.71 -3.63 15.63
CA SER A 99 -9.41 -3.04 14.48
C SER A 99 -8.48 -2.11 13.71
N LEU A 100 -8.50 -2.26 12.40
CA LEU A 100 -7.54 -1.67 11.48
C LEU A 100 -8.28 -1.06 10.29
N SER A 101 -7.67 -0.04 9.70
CA SER A 101 -8.12 0.56 8.45
C SER A 101 -7.26 0.06 7.27
N CYS A 102 -7.90 -0.58 6.29
CA CYS A 102 -7.32 -0.77 4.97
C CYS A 102 -7.64 0.47 4.14
N ASP A 103 -6.61 1.18 3.69
CA ASP A 103 -6.71 2.34 2.82
C ASP A 103 -5.74 2.17 1.66
N VAL A 104 -6.24 1.98 0.44
CA VAL A 104 -5.39 1.78 -0.74
C VAL A 104 -5.91 2.56 -1.94
N TYR A 105 -4.98 3.00 -2.78
CA TYR A 105 -5.27 3.52 -4.10
C TYR A 105 -5.02 2.41 -5.13
N VAL A 106 -6.01 2.17 -5.97
CA VAL A 106 -5.95 1.23 -7.08
C VAL A 106 -6.05 2.04 -8.36
N ALA A 107 -5.06 1.92 -9.24
CA ALA A 107 -5.06 2.59 -10.54
C ALA A 107 -4.74 1.58 -11.64
N SER A 108 -5.46 1.70 -12.75
CA SER A 108 -5.32 0.83 -13.90
C SER A 108 -4.80 1.62 -15.10
N TYR A 109 -3.85 1.04 -15.83
CA TYR A 109 -3.20 1.70 -16.95
C TYR A 109 -3.09 0.77 -18.15
N LYS A 110 -3.25 1.34 -19.35
CA LYS A 110 -2.85 0.66 -20.59
C LYS A 110 -1.48 1.16 -21.05
N PRO A 111 -0.66 0.31 -21.68
CA PRO A 111 0.54 0.75 -22.36
C PRO A 111 0.17 1.64 -23.56
N LYS A 112 0.83 2.80 -23.70
CA LYS A 112 0.69 3.66 -24.88
C LYS A 112 1.34 3.01 -26.10
N ASN A 113 0.65 2.93 -27.24
CA ASN A 113 1.31 2.50 -28.47
C ASN A 113 2.22 3.63 -28.94
N HIS A 114 3.54 3.41 -28.97
CA HIS A 114 4.43 4.26 -29.74
C HIS A 114 4.14 3.97 -31.21
N ILE A 115 3.32 4.81 -31.83
CA ILE A 115 3.23 4.84 -33.28
C ILE A 115 4.57 5.43 -33.73
N ASN A 116 5.49 4.56 -34.17
CA ASN A 116 6.65 5.03 -34.92
C ASN A 116 6.09 5.72 -36.16
N GLY A 117 6.09 7.05 -36.15
CA GLY A 117 5.81 7.86 -37.33
C GLY A 117 6.78 7.45 -38.43
N ASN A 118 6.23 7.05 -39.56
CA ASN A 118 6.93 6.88 -40.83
C ASN A 118 7.35 8.25 -41.38
#